data_AF-A0A7J3QGF4-F1
#
_entry.id   AF-A0A7J3QGF4-F1
#
_cell.length_a   1.000
_cell.length_b   1.000
_cell.length_c   1.000
_cell.angle_alpha   90.00
_cell.angle_beta   90.00
_cell.angle_gamma   90.00
#
_symmetry.space_group_name_H-M   'P 1'
#
loop_
_entity.id
_entity.type
_entity.pdbx_description
1 polymer ?
#
loop_
_entity_poly.entity_id
_entity_poly.type
_entity_poly.pdbx_seq_one_letter_code
_entity_poly.pdbx_strand_id
1 'polypeptide(L)' 'IRLVMFSRAGVSMIPAQDLLGLGSQARMNRPGVPTGNWRWRLLPGQLTPEVGKALRELTESAGRA' A
#
# COMPACT_ATOMS: atom_id res chain seq x y z
N ILE A 1 -7.65 -0.62 -3.46
CA ILE A 1 -6.59 -0.50 -4.49
C ILE A 1 -7.15 -0.35 -5.91
N ARG A 2 -7.93 -1.30 -6.46
CA ARG A 2 -8.44 -1.19 -7.85
C ARG A 2 -9.18 0.13 -8.14
N LEU A 3 -10.08 0.55 -7.25
CA LEU A 3 -10.86 1.79 -7.46
C LEU A 3 -9.97 3.04 -7.65
N VAL A 4 -8.91 3.20 -6.84
CA VAL A 4 -8.00 4.35 -6.99
C VAL A 4 -7.17 4.23 -8.27
N MET A 5 -6.70 3.03 -8.61
CA MET A 5 -5.94 2.77 -9.85
C MET A 5 -6.74 3.06 -11.11
N PHE A 6 -8.05 2.80 -11.14
CA PHE A 6 -8.90 3.10 -12.30
C PHE A 6 -9.51 4.52 -12.28
N SER A 7 -9.19 5.35 -11.28
CA SER A 7 -9.67 6.72 -11.22
C SER A 7 -9.06 7.59 -12.33
N ARG A 8 -9.63 8.77 -12.59
CA ARG A 8 -9.05 9.78 -13.51
C ARG A 8 -7.92 10.62 -12.91
N ALA A 9 -7.49 10.33 -11.67
CA ALA A 9 -6.44 11.10 -11.01
C ALA A 9 -5.10 10.94 -11.76
N GLY A 10 -4.31 12.02 -11.88
CA GLY A 10 -3.00 11.98 -12.53
C GLY A 10 -1.98 11.10 -11.79
N VAL A 11 -2.13 10.97 -10.47
CA VAL A 11 -1.28 10.14 -9.61
C VAL A 11 -2.16 9.27 -8.72
N SER A 12 -1.78 7.99 -8.57
CA SER A 12 -2.36 7.06 -7.61
C SER A 12 -1.27 6.59 -6.66
N MET A 13 -1.46 6.78 -5.35
CA MET A 13 -0.52 6.35 -4.31
C MET A 13 -1.20 5.34 -3.39
N ILE A 14 -0.48 4.26 -3.08
CA ILE A 14 -0.98 3.14 -2.27
C ILE A 14 0.01 2.93 -1.11
N PRO A 15 -0.44 2.92 0.15
CA PRO A 15 0.40 2.53 1.29
C PRO A 15 0.90 1.10 1.13
N ALA A 16 2.17 0.85 1.49
CA ALA A 16 2.72 -0.51 1.48
C ALA A 16 1.93 -1.48 2.37
N GLN A 17 1.30 -1.00 3.43
CA GLN A 17 0.41 -1.79 4.29
C GLN A 17 -0.80 -2.35 3.54
N ASP A 18 -1.41 -1.55 2.66
CA ASP A 18 -2.56 -1.97 1.85
C ASP A 18 -2.14 -2.96 0.78
N LEU A 19 -0.96 -2.75 0.17
CA LEU A 19 -0.36 -3.68 -0.79
C LEU A 19 -0.13 -5.06 -0.16
N LEU A 20 0.27 -5.09 1.11
CA LEU A 20 0.49 -6.30 1.90
C LEU A 20 -0.79 -6.85 2.57
N GLY A 21 -1.93 -6.18 2.42
CA GLY A 21 -3.20 -6.58 3.06
C GLY A 21 -3.18 -6.59 4.59
N LEU A 22 -2.37 -5.72 5.21
CA LEU A 22 -2.21 -5.68 6.67
C LEU A 22 -3.37 -4.97 7.35
N GLY A 23 -3.69 -5.41 8.57
CA GLY A 23 -4.74 -4.83 9.41
C GLY A 23 -4.27 -3.66 10.27
N SER A 24 -5.06 -3.32 11.29
CA SER A 24 -4.83 -2.16 12.17
C SER A 24 -3.50 -2.19 12.93
N GLN A 25 -2.90 -3.36 13.11
CA GLN A 25 -1.55 -3.52 13.70
C GLN A 25 -0.45 -2.82 12.89
N ALA A 26 -0.69 -2.56 11.60
CA ALA A 26 0.26 -1.91 10.70
C ALA A 26 0.00 -0.40 10.53
N ARG A 27 -0.96 0.17 11.27
CA ARG A 27 -1.31 1.58 11.18
C ARG A 27 -0.10 2.46 11.55
N MET A 28 0.28 3.35 10.64
CA MET A 28 1.43 4.24 10.85
C MET A 28 1.16 5.29 11.94
N ASN A 29 -0.03 5.90 11.94
CA ASN A 29 -0.38 6.96 12.88
C ASN A 29 -1.86 6.94 13.24
N ARG A 30 -2.16 7.19 14.53
CA ARG A 30 -3.49 7.47 15.07
C ARG A 30 -3.47 8.89 15.67
N PRO A 31 -3.94 9.90 14.92
CA PRO A 31 -4.00 11.27 15.40
C PRO A 31 -4.72 11.39 16.75
N GLY A 32 -4.23 12.28 17.62
CA GLY A 32 -4.75 12.45 18.98
C GLY A 32 -4.27 11.42 20.00
N VAL A 33 -3.49 10.41 19.60
CA VAL A 33 -2.85 9.47 20.52
C VAL A 33 -1.38 9.85 20.71
N PRO A 34 -0.91 10.05 21.95
CA PRO A 34 0.44 10.58 22.19
C PRO A 34 1.56 9.54 22.01
N THR A 35 1.26 8.25 22.08
CA THR A 35 2.26 7.18 22.07
C THR A 35 1.91 6.05 21.09
N GLY A 36 2.90 5.24 20.72
CA GLY A 36 2.69 4.04 19.88
C GLY A 36 2.61 4.29 18.37
N ASN A 37 2.57 5.55 17.92
CA ASN A 37 2.60 5.92 16.50
C ASN A 37 4.01 5.82 15.89
N TRP A 38 4.07 5.80 14.56
CA TRP A 38 5.29 5.88 13.75
C TRP A 38 6.26 4.70 13.94
N ARG A 39 5.72 3.55 14.39
CA ARG A 39 6.50 2.36 14.71
C ARG A 39 6.41 1.25 13.66
N TRP A 40 5.46 1.33 12.73
CA TRP A 40 5.34 0.30 11.71
C TRP A 40 6.60 0.28 10.83
N ARG A 41 7.11 -0.93 10.58
CA ARG A 41 8.25 -1.17 9.71
C ARG A 41 7.93 -2.30 8.77
N LEU A 42 8.33 -2.13 7.52
CA LEU A 42 8.41 -3.23 6.57
C LEU A 42 9.49 -4.21 7.03
N LEU A 43 9.14 -5.49 7.11
CA LEU A 43 10.10 -6.55 7.44
C LEU A 43 10.81 -7.03 6.17
N PRO A 44 12.06 -7.49 6.28
CA PRO A 44 12.76 -8.12 5.17
C PRO A 44 11.93 -9.24 4.55
N GLY A 45 11.85 -9.27 3.22
CA GLY A 45 11.13 -10.30 2.47
C GLY A 45 9.61 -10.15 2.37
N GLN A 46 8.98 -9.13 2.97
CA GLN A 46 7.52 -8.94 2.83
C GLN A 46 7.10 -8.47 1.44
N LEU A 47 7.92 -7.67 0.76
CA LEU A 47 7.71 -7.34 -0.65
C LEU A 47 8.25 -8.46 -1.52
N THR A 48 7.45 -9.50 -1.71
CA THR A 48 7.84 -10.66 -2.52
C THR A 48 7.72 -10.35 -4.01
N PRO A 49 8.35 -11.14 -4.90
CA PRO A 49 8.17 -11.03 -6.34
C PRO A 49 6.70 -11.12 -6.77
N GLU A 50 5.89 -11.93 -6.09
CA GLU A 50 4.46 -12.09 -6.36
C GLU A 50 3.67 -10.81 -6.07
N VAL A 51 3.99 -10.12 -4.97
CA VAL A 51 3.40 -8.81 -4.64
C VAL A 51 3.75 -7.79 -5.73
N GLY A 52 5.01 -7.76 -6.16
CA GLY A 52 5.47 -6.89 -7.25
C GLY A 52 4.78 -7.20 -8.58
N LYS A 53 4.64 -8.49 -8.92
CA LYS A 53 3.93 -8.94 -10.12
C LYS A 53 2.46 -8.53 -10.11
N ALA A 54 1.75 -8.76 -9.01
CA ALA A 54 0.35 -8.38 -8.88
C ALA A 54 0.15 -6.85 -9.00
N LEU A 55 1.05 -6.06 -8.40
CA LEU A 55 1.02 -4.60 -8.54
C LEU A 55 1.28 -4.16 -9.98
N ARG A 56 2.23 -4.79 -10.67
CA ARG A 56 2.54 -4.52 -12.08
C ARG A 56 1.35 -4.82 -12.97
N GLU A 57 0.75 -6.00 -12.87
CA GLU A 57 -0.43 -6.39 -13.66
C GLU A 57 -1.60 -5.42 -13.46
N LEU A 58 -1.82 -4.96 -12.22
CA LEU A 58 -2.85 -3.96 -11.94
C LEU A 58 -2.51 -2.59 -12.54
N THR A 59 -1.24 -2.19 -12.47
CA THR A 59 -0.75 -0.93 -13.03
C THR A 59 -0.92 -0.90 -14.55
N GLU A 60 -0.54 -1.98 -15.24
CA GLU A 60 -0.73 -2.17 -16.68
C GLU A 60 -2.23 -2.16 -17.04
N SER A 61 -3.05 -2.93 -16.32
CA SER A 61 -4.50 -3.00 -16.55
C SER A 61 -5.22 -1.65 -16.35
N ALA A 62 -4.68 -0.79 -15.48
CA ALA A 62 -5.22 0.54 -15.20
C ALA A 62 -4.69 1.63 -16.15
N GLY A 63 -3.80 1.29 -17.10
CA GLY A 63 -3.19 2.25 -18.01
C GLY A 63 -2.23 3.23 -17.32
N ARG A 64 -1.49 2.77 -16.30
CA ARG A 64 -0.58 3.59 -15.48
C ARG A 64 0.89 3.11 -15.50
N ALA A 65 1.26 2.29 -16.48
CA ALA A 65 2.62 1.76 -16.66
C ALA A 65 3.53 2.73 -17.45
#